data_AF-A0A3D1G429-F1
#
_entry.id   AF-A0A3D1G429-F1
#
_cell.length_a   1.000
_cell.length_b   1.000
_cell.length_c   1.000
_cell.angle_alpha   90.00
_cell.angle_beta   90.00
_cell.angle_gamma   90.00
#
_symmetry.space_group_name_H-M   'P 1'
#
loop_
_entity.id
_entity.type
_entity.pdbx_description
1 polymer ?
#
loop_
_entity_poly.entity_id
_entity_poly.type
_entity_poly.pdbx_seq_one_letter_code
_entity_poly.pdbx_strand_id
1 'polypeptide(L)' 'MNPYGIGEIIINSSKKGDTAKMLTINGEKTLTIQDSSQKEINLVADDLFIHANRETGSLKLIRKNRFHTMQCEVSIFTM' A
#
# COMPACT_ATOMS: atom_id res chain seq x y z
N MET A 1 -0.79 8.00 -13.87
CA MET A 1 0.53 7.45 -14.24
C MET A 1 1.10 6.76 -13.00
N ASN A 2 1.76 5.61 -13.14
CA ASN A 2 2.30 4.81 -12.03
C ASN A 2 3.83 4.97 -11.95
N PRO A 3 4.35 6.08 -11.39
CA PRO A 3 5.79 6.38 -11.40
C PRO A 3 6.61 5.44 -10.52
N TYR A 4 5.94 4.69 -9.63
CA TYR A 4 6.58 3.73 -8.74
C TYR A 4 6.53 2.30 -9.29
N GLY A 5 5.89 2.10 -10.45
CA GLY A 5 5.73 0.80 -11.09
C GLY A 5 5.05 -0.23 -10.17
N ILE A 6 4.14 0.20 -9.30
CA ILE A 6 3.43 -0.67 -8.37
C ILE A 6 2.43 -1.51 -9.16
N GLY A 7 2.66 -2.82 -9.19
CA GLY A 7 1.71 -3.77 -9.76
C GLY A 7 0.64 -4.16 -8.75
N GLU A 8 1.07 -4.58 -7.56
CA GLU A 8 0.17 -5.15 -6.55
C GLU A 8 0.66 -4.85 -5.13
N ILE A 9 -0.28 -4.72 -4.20
CA ILE A 9 0.01 -4.69 -2.75
C ILE A 9 -0.80 -5.81 -2.09
N ILE A 10 -0.09 -6.79 -1.55
CA ILE A 10 -0.66 -7.98 -0.92
C ILE A 10 -0.61 -7.79 0.61
N ILE A 11 -1.77 -7.80 1.23
CA ILE A 11 -1.94 -7.62 2.68
C ILE A 11 -2.63 -8.87 3.23
N ASN A 12 -1.86 -9.77 3.84
CA ASN A 12 -2.37 -11.03 4.40
C ASN A 12 -2.92 -10.87 5.83
N SER A 13 -2.39 -9.91 6.57
CA SER A 13 -2.88 -9.52 7.89
C SER A 13 -2.94 -8.00 7.94
N SER A 14 -3.96 -7.45 8.58
CA SER A 14 -4.15 -6.00 8.71
C SER A 14 -3.91 -5.52 10.14
N LYS A 15 -3.07 -6.21 10.92
CA LYS A 15 -2.70 -5.75 12.26
C LYS A 15 -1.54 -4.78 12.19
N LYS A 16 -1.54 -3.79 13.08
CA LYS A 16 -0.40 -2.89 13.26
C LYS A 16 0.86 -3.68 13.64
N GLY A 17 1.97 -3.38 12.97
CA GLY A 17 3.26 -4.06 13.13
C GLY A 17 3.47 -5.23 12.18
N ASP A 18 2.42 -5.76 11.56
CA ASP A 18 2.55 -6.83 10.57
C ASP A 18 3.09 -6.28 9.24
N THR A 19 3.51 -7.20 8.36
CA THR A 19 4.11 -6.87 7.07
C THR A 19 3.13 -7.11 5.92
N ALA A 20 3.15 -6.20 4.95
CA ALA A 20 2.55 -6.36 3.62
C ALA A 20 3.64 -6.46 2.56
N LYS A 21 3.30 -6.99 1.39
CA LYS A 21 4.22 -7.10 0.25
C LYS A 21 3.75 -6.19 -0.88
N MET A 22 4.66 -5.43 -1.47
CA MET A 22 4.41 -4.60 -2.64
C MET A 22 5.22 -5.15 -3.81
N LEU A 23 4.53 -5.60 -4.85
CA LEU A 23 5.15 -6.04 -6.09
C LEU A 23 5.28 -4.85 -7.01
N THR A 24 6.51 -4.56 -7.44
CA THR A 24 6.81 -3.51 -8.41
C THR A 24 7.49 -4.09 -9.64
N ILE A 25 7.55 -3.33 -10.73
CA ILE A 25 8.33 -3.70 -11.92
C ILE A 25 9.82 -3.94 -11.63
N ASN A 26 10.33 -3.38 -10.53
CA ASN A 26 11.73 -3.49 -10.12
C ASN A 26 11.97 -4.58 -9.06
N GLY A 27 10.92 -5.33 -8.68
CA GLY A 27 10.99 -6.38 -7.66
C GLY A 27 10.01 -6.19 -6.50
N GLU A 28 10.13 -7.06 -5.51
CA GLU A 28 9.29 -7.08 -4.31
C GLU A 28 9.85 -6.15 -3.22
N LYS A 29 8.97 -5.40 -2.57
CA LYS A 29 9.29 -4.57 -1.40
C LYS A 29 8.41 -4.97 -0.22
N THR A 30 9.01 -5.14 0.94
CA THR A 30 8.27 -5.33 2.20
C THR A 30 7.83 -3.99 2.75
N LEU A 31 6.58 -3.91 3.19
CA LEU A 31 5.98 -2.76 3.86
C LEU A 31 5.56 -3.16 5.28
N THR A 32 5.65 -2.24 6.23
CA THR A 32 5.16 -2.43 7.59
C THR A 32 3.83 -1.68 7.76
N ILE A 33 2.85 -2.32 8.39
CA ILE A 33 1.56 -1.72 8.69
C ILE A 33 1.71 -0.83 9.92
N GLN A 34 1.58 0.48 9.71
CA GLN A 34 1.64 1.50 10.77
C GLN A 34 0.28 1.63 11.48
N ASP A 35 -0.80 1.56 10.70
CA ASP A 35 -2.16 1.67 11.17
C ASP A 35 -3.12 1.00 10.19
N SER A 36 -4.22 0.47 10.68
CA SER A 36 -5.23 -0.17 9.84
C SER A 36 -6.61 -0.05 10.45
N SER A 37 -7.57 0.32 9.62
CA SER A 37 -9.00 0.30 9.90
C SER A 37 -9.74 -0.52 8.82
N GLN A 38 -11.07 -0.55 8.91
CA GLN A 38 -11.91 -1.16 7.88
C GLN A 38 -11.81 -0.39 6.55
N LYS A 39 -11.65 0.93 6.60
CA LYS A 39 -11.69 1.80 5.42
C LYS A 39 -10.31 2.12 4.86
N GLU A 40 -9.30 2.13 5.71
CA GLU A 40 -7.98 2.67 5.36
C GLU A 40 -6.88 1.81 5.96
N ILE A 41 -5.74 1.76 5.28
CA ILE A 41 -4.52 1.14 5.79
C ILE A 41 -3.32 2.02 5.46
N ASN A 42 -2.48 2.23 6.46
CA ASN A 42 -1.25 3.00 6.38
C ASN A 42 -0.05 2.05 6.41
N LEU A 43 0.76 2.09 5.36
CA LEU A 43 1.92 1.24 5.17
C LEU A 43 3.17 2.10 5.04
N VAL A 44 4.30 1.60 5.53
CA VAL A 44 5.59 2.31 5.46
C VAL A 44 6.71 1.39 5.02
N ALA A 45 7.64 1.90 4.22
CA ALA A 45 8.91 1.24 3.91
C ALA A 45 10.00 2.24 3.54
N ASP A 46 11.09 2.24 4.31
CA ASP A 46 12.20 3.19 4.19
C ASP A 46 11.72 4.66 4.20
N ASP A 47 11.79 5.33 3.05
CA ASP A 47 11.37 6.73 2.84
C ASP A 47 9.98 6.86 2.17
N LEU A 48 9.25 5.76 2.04
CA LEU A 48 7.93 5.68 1.41
C LEU A 48 6.83 5.47 2.45
N PHE A 49 5.85 6.37 2.45
CA PHE A 49 4.59 6.23 3.15
C PHE A 49 3.48 5.97 2.14
N ILE A 50 2.62 5.02 2.44
CA ILE A 50 1.51 4.63 1.60
C ILE A 50 0.24 4.71 2.43
N HIS A 51 -0.72 5.48 1.95
CA HIS A 51 -2.07 5.51 2.48
C HIS A 51 -3.00 4.89 1.44
N ALA A 52 -3.65 3.79 1.80
CA ALA A 52 -4.55 3.07 0.91
C ALA A 52 -5.97 3.09 1.48
N ASN A 53 -6.91 3.58 0.68
CA ASN A 53 -8.33 3.51 0.97
C ASN A 53 -8.90 2.20 0.40
N ARG A 54 -9.36 1.32 1.30
CA ARG A 54 -9.84 -0.04 1.01
C ARG A 54 -11.24 -0.07 0.40
N GLU A 55 -12.03 1.01 0.56
CA GLU A 55 -13.36 1.11 -0.03
C GLU A 55 -13.30 1.54 -1.49
N THR A 56 -12.40 2.48 -1.79
CA THR A 56 -12.30 3.09 -3.12
C THR A 56 -11.17 2.54 -3.96
N GLY A 57 -10.14 1.93 -3.35
CA GLY A 57 -8.91 1.54 -4.03
C GLY A 57 -7.94 2.70 -4.30
N SER A 58 -8.21 3.88 -3.72
CA SER A 58 -7.31 5.03 -3.85
C SER A 58 -6.03 4.81 -3.05
N LEU A 59 -4.89 5.04 -3.69
CA LEU A 59 -3.57 4.91 -3.10
C LEU A 59 -2.85 6.25 -3.18
N LYS A 60 -2.46 6.78 -2.02
CA LYS A 60 -1.61 7.97 -1.88
C LYS A 60 -0.24 7.56 -1.40
N LEU A 61 0.76 7.80 -2.24
CA LEU A 61 2.16 7.50 -2.01
C LEU A 61 2.88 8.80 -1.70
N ILE A 62 3.59 8.85 -0.58
CA ILE A 62 4.37 9.99 -0.13
C ILE A 62 5.81 9.54 0.03
N ARG A 63 6.72 10.17 -0.72
CA ARG A 63 8.16 9.92 -0.62
C ARG A 63 8.88 11.24 -0.46
N LYS A 64 9.52 11.44 0.69
CA LYS A 64 10.14 12.73 1.08
C LYS A 64 9.11 13.88 0.93
N ASN A 65 9.36 14.82 0.00
CA ASN A 65 8.49 15.98 -0.23
C ASN A 65 7.58 15.84 -1.46
N ARG A 66 7.47 14.64 -2.05
CA ARG A 66 6.61 14.39 -3.22
C ARG A 66 5.50 13.44 -2.83
N PHE A 67 4.29 13.72 -3.30
CA PHE A 67 3.18 12.79 -3.23
C PHE A 67 2.65 12.46 -4.61
N HIS A 68 2.10 11.26 -4.77
CA HIS A 68 1.35 10.84 -5.95
C HIS A 68 0.11 10.09 -5.49
N THR A 69 -0.98 10.29 -6.21
CA THR A 69 -2.20 9.50 -6.06
C THR A 69 -2.35 8.59 -7.27
N MET A 70 -2.83 7.38 -7.02
CA MET A 70 -3.19 6.42 -8.05
C MET A 70 -4.40 5.62 -7.63
N GLN A 71 -5.02 4.98 -8.61
CA GLN A 71 -6.19 4.16 -8.43
C GLN A 71 -5.80 2.70 -8.64
N CYS A 72 -6.10 1.86 -7.66
CA CYS A 72 -5.95 0.41 -7.77
C CYS A 72 -7.31 -0.26 -7.68
N GLU A 73 -7.37 -1.47 -8.22
CA GLU A 73 -8.49 -2.38 -8.00
C GLU A 73 -8.33 -3.03 -6.62
N VAL A 74 -9.43 -3.11 -5.86
CA VAL A 74 -9.44 -3.76 -4.56
C VAL A 74 -10.00 -5.15 -4.70
N SER A 75 -9.20 -6.15 -4.37
CA SER A 75 -9.63 -7.55 -4.28
C SER A 75 -9.52 -8.02 -2.82
N ILE A 76 -10.63 -8.48 -2.25
CA ILE A 76 -10.70 -9.02 -0.90
C ILE A 76 -11.03 -10.50 -1.01
N PHE A 77 -10.09 -11.35 -0.60
CA PHE A 77 -10.28 -12.79 -0.53
C PHE A 77 -10.54 -13.17 0.93
N THR A 78 -11.77 -13.57 1.23
CA THR A 78 -12.11 -14.24 2.48
C THR A 78 -12.03 -15.74 2.24
N MET A 79 -11.09 -16.42 2.91
CA MET A 79 -11.11 -17.88 3.02
C MET A 79 -12.16 -18.32 4.04
#